data_AF-A0A9E3XRD0-F1
#
_entry.id   AF-A0A9E3XRD0-F1
#
_cell.length_a   1.000
_cell.length_b   1.000
_cell.length_c   1.000
_cell.angle_alpha   90.00
_cell.angle_beta   90.00
_cell.angle_gamma   90.00
#
_symmetry.space_group_name_H-M   'P 1'
#
loop_
_entity.id
_entity.type
_entity.pdbx_description
1 polymer ?
#
loop_
_entity_poly.entity_id
_entity_poly.type
_entity_poly.pdbx_seq_one_letter_code
_entity_poly.pdbx_strand_id
1 'polypeptide(L)'
;MLRRILPLALVATFVAPAVAHATPVVSGVSSNKVVAGTTVTVTGTVDPAAPGEQVQLEQLDGSTWTLVAGPVATDATGSWSLDFVPRTGGELRATQITGTGGSSEATTVAVVPKLLSSSVQRGRIYPFLGARAAWRVAGGYPNGRVRIELSIDGRRAGTVRATIRNQRVSLKLPVNGVGRFQARLVLPARGGLHLARFAPVSFRVRGERVGSGSSSTWNRSLRAALRFRGFHAPGGRSFDYRMGDAVVAFHKAYGRARTTTFEASDWTRLTRKRVQVRDRSSGMHIEIDKSRQILMQVTDGRPTFVIHVSSGATGNTPAGHWRINWKGNWVPSLYGSLLYKSMSFVGSFAIHGYPSVPTTPASHGCVRVPMWIAATLYSKTPVGTKVYIYEGPGGTSTAVGQRSAHEDVPELTGVDPDRWADERL
;
A
#
# COMPACT_ATOMS: atom_id res chain seq x y z
N MET A 1 -46.78 67.64 75.15
CA MET A 1 -46.61 68.42 73.91
C MET A 1 -47.12 67.61 72.73
N LEU A 2 -47.75 68.29 71.77
CA LEU A 2 -48.64 67.77 70.72
C LEU A 2 -47.99 66.88 69.63
N ARG A 3 -48.86 66.04 69.02
CA ARG A 3 -48.87 65.59 67.59
C ARG A 3 -47.83 64.51 67.21
N ARG A 4 -48.15 63.43 66.47
CA ARG A 4 -48.96 63.30 65.24
C ARG A 4 -49.29 61.80 64.97
N ILE A 5 -50.49 61.50 64.48
CA ILE A 5 -50.88 60.20 63.91
C ILE A 5 -50.61 60.27 62.40
N LEU A 6 -49.89 59.29 61.83
CA LEU A 6 -49.81 59.05 60.39
C LEU A 6 -50.53 57.72 60.08
N PRO A 7 -51.36 57.64 59.01
CA PRO A 7 -51.95 56.37 58.61
C PRO A 7 -50.96 55.59 57.74
N LEU A 8 -50.78 54.31 58.04
CA LEU A 8 -50.02 53.38 57.22
C LEU A 8 -50.95 52.88 56.09
N ALA A 9 -50.73 53.36 54.87
CA ALA A 9 -51.43 52.88 53.69
C ALA A 9 -50.82 51.54 53.24
N LEU A 10 -51.62 50.47 53.30
CA LEU A 10 -51.27 49.15 52.79
C LEU A 10 -51.38 49.16 51.26
N VAL A 11 -50.24 49.24 50.56
CA VAL A 11 -50.20 49.06 49.11
C VAL A 11 -50.18 47.57 48.81
N ALA A 12 -51.31 47.03 48.36
CA ALA A 12 -51.39 45.68 47.82
C ALA A 12 -50.85 45.68 46.38
N THR A 13 -49.59 45.29 46.20
CA THR A 13 -49.02 44.99 44.89
C THR A 13 -49.64 43.69 44.35
N PHE A 14 -50.56 43.81 43.39
CA PHE A 14 -50.97 42.69 42.55
C PHE A 14 -49.81 42.32 41.63
N VAL A 15 -49.09 41.25 41.96
CA VAL A 15 -48.19 40.56 41.02
C VAL A 15 -49.09 39.73 40.11
N ALA A 16 -49.28 40.15 38.87
CA ALA A 16 -49.90 39.30 37.86
C ALA A 16 -49.06 38.01 37.72
N PRO A 17 -49.66 36.82 37.64
CA PRO A 17 -48.88 35.60 37.42
C PRO A 17 -48.15 35.75 36.09
N ALA A 18 -46.83 35.58 36.11
CA ALA A 18 -46.06 35.42 34.89
C ALA A 18 -46.65 34.20 34.17
N VAL A 19 -47.23 34.42 32.98
CA VAL A 19 -47.71 33.33 32.14
C VAL A 19 -46.46 32.54 31.75
N ALA A 20 -46.29 31.34 32.30
CA ALA A 20 -45.22 30.45 31.89
C ALA A 20 -45.41 30.14 30.41
N HIS A 21 -44.43 30.53 29.60
CA HIS A 21 -44.53 30.44 28.15
C HIS A 21 -44.14 29.04 27.68
N ALA A 22 -45.02 28.43 26.89
CA ALA A 22 -44.80 27.15 26.25
C ALA A 22 -43.52 27.22 25.38
N THR A 23 -42.55 26.35 25.63
CA THR A 23 -41.29 26.25 24.87
C THR A 23 -41.05 24.81 24.42
N PRO A 24 -40.70 24.57 23.14
CA PRO A 24 -40.50 23.22 22.66
C PRO A 24 -39.21 22.63 23.26
N VAL A 25 -39.28 21.37 23.66
CA VAL A 25 -38.16 20.56 24.14
C VAL A 25 -38.02 19.35 23.23
N VAL A 26 -36.82 19.13 22.69
CA VAL A 26 -36.52 17.89 21.96
C VAL A 26 -36.19 16.80 22.97
N SER A 27 -37.03 15.78 23.04
CA SER A 27 -36.90 14.68 24.00
C SER A 27 -36.23 13.44 23.39
N GLY A 28 -36.22 13.31 22.06
CA GLY A 28 -35.63 12.16 21.39
C GLY A 28 -35.38 12.36 19.90
N VAL A 29 -34.37 11.64 19.40
CA VAL A 29 -34.09 11.48 17.97
C VAL A 29 -33.91 9.99 17.70
N SER A 30 -34.62 9.43 16.72
CA SER A 30 -34.61 7.99 16.44
C SER A 30 -33.21 7.44 16.11
N SER A 31 -32.33 8.28 15.55
CA SER A 31 -30.90 8.03 15.48
C SER A 31 -30.12 9.33 15.27
N ASN A 32 -29.05 9.51 16.05
CA ASN A 32 -28.11 10.63 15.89
C ASN A 32 -27.07 10.37 14.80
N LYS A 33 -27.04 9.18 14.18
CA LYS A 33 -26.14 8.85 13.06
C LYS A 33 -26.86 8.00 12.02
N VAL A 34 -27.15 8.60 10.87
CA VAL A 34 -27.99 8.00 9.84
C VAL A 34 -27.33 7.95 8.48
N VAL A 35 -27.71 6.93 7.70
CA VAL A 35 -27.28 6.82 6.30
C VAL A 35 -28.09 7.81 5.46
N ALA A 36 -27.44 8.50 4.53
CA ALA A 36 -28.08 9.46 3.66
C ALA A 36 -29.31 8.85 2.94
N GLY A 37 -30.45 9.53 3.02
CA GLY A 37 -31.73 9.06 2.50
C GLY A 37 -32.57 8.21 3.47
N THR A 38 -32.13 8.05 4.73
CA THR A 38 -32.92 7.43 5.81
C THR A 38 -33.75 8.50 6.52
N THR A 39 -35.02 8.20 6.78
CA THR A 39 -35.90 9.05 7.61
C THR A 39 -35.44 9.05 9.06
N VAL A 40 -35.43 10.22 9.67
CA VAL A 40 -35.19 10.47 11.09
C VAL A 40 -36.48 10.99 11.69
N THR A 41 -36.85 10.44 12.84
CA THR A 41 -37.98 10.89 13.65
C THR A 41 -37.42 11.69 14.81
N VAL A 42 -37.87 12.93 14.95
CA VAL A 42 -37.57 13.78 16.11
C VAL A 42 -38.85 13.89 16.92
N THR A 43 -38.74 13.58 18.21
CA THR A 43 -39.84 13.65 19.15
C THR A 43 -39.53 14.65 20.25
N GLY A 44 -40.57 15.22 20.82
CA GLY A 44 -40.43 16.15 21.91
C GLY A 44 -41.74 16.50 22.56
N THR A 45 -41.66 17.46 23.46
CA THR A 45 -42.79 18.03 24.19
C THR A 45 -42.72 19.55 24.12
N VAL A 46 -43.74 20.24 24.60
CA VAL A 46 -43.70 21.68 24.86
C VAL A 46 -43.92 21.88 26.36
N ASP A 47 -43.16 22.77 26.98
CA ASP A 47 -43.21 23.06 28.42
C ASP A 47 -43.56 24.54 28.69
N PRO A 48 -44.67 24.85 29.40
CA PRO A 48 -45.70 23.93 29.90
C PRO A 48 -46.49 23.24 28.78
N ALA A 49 -46.97 22.03 29.07
CA ALA A 49 -47.74 21.21 28.13
C ALA A 49 -49.01 21.92 27.67
N ALA A 50 -49.14 22.12 26.36
CA ALA A 50 -50.29 22.75 25.74
C ALA A 50 -50.67 22.02 24.44
N PRO A 51 -51.95 21.63 24.23
CA PRO A 51 -52.41 20.99 23.01
C PRO A 51 -52.61 21.98 21.86
N GLY A 52 -52.40 21.50 20.63
CA GLY A 52 -52.66 22.28 19.41
C GLY A 52 -51.56 23.27 19.03
N GLU A 53 -50.46 23.33 19.79
CA GLU A 53 -49.31 24.19 19.48
C GLU A 53 -48.59 23.70 18.23
N GLN A 54 -48.25 24.63 17.33
CA GLN A 54 -47.58 24.31 16.07
C GLN A 54 -46.07 24.30 16.26
N VAL A 55 -45.46 23.13 16.15
CA VAL A 55 -44.01 22.91 16.25
C VAL A 55 -43.46 22.54 14.88
N GLN A 56 -42.35 23.16 14.49
CA GLN A 56 -41.59 22.80 13.30
C GLN A 56 -40.14 22.46 13.65
N LEU A 57 -39.47 21.74 12.76
CA LEU A 57 -38.08 21.36 12.92
C LEU A 57 -37.21 22.18 11.96
N GLU A 58 -36.15 22.79 12.49
CA GLU A 58 -35.16 23.51 11.72
C GLU A 58 -33.79 22.85 11.82
N GLN A 59 -32.99 22.96 10.75
CA GLN A 59 -31.59 22.52 10.71
C GLN A 59 -30.68 23.71 10.42
N LEU A 60 -29.56 23.78 11.14
CA LEU A 60 -28.53 24.79 10.92
C LEU A 60 -27.75 24.48 9.63
N ASP A 61 -27.82 25.37 8.64
CA ASP A 61 -27.00 25.37 7.43
C ASP A 61 -26.09 26.60 7.41
N GLY A 62 -24.79 26.38 7.63
CA GLY A 62 -23.83 27.47 7.84
C GLY A 62 -24.14 28.23 9.14
N SER A 63 -24.72 29.42 9.00
CA SER A 63 -25.14 30.28 10.13
C SER A 63 -26.65 30.49 10.19
N THR A 64 -27.42 29.83 9.32
CA THR A 64 -28.85 30.09 9.15
C THR A 64 -29.65 28.84 9.49
N TRP A 65 -30.68 28.99 10.32
CA TRP A 65 -31.63 27.92 10.58
C TRP A 65 -32.63 27.83 9.43
N THR A 66 -32.82 26.61 8.91
CA THR A 66 -33.67 26.34 7.75
C THR A 66 -34.72 25.30 8.11
N LEU A 67 -35.98 25.54 7.72
CA LEU A 67 -37.07 24.60 7.94
C LEU A 67 -36.80 23.27 7.22
N VAL A 68 -36.85 22.16 7.96
CA VAL A 68 -36.65 20.80 7.42
C VAL A 68 -37.87 19.89 7.59
N ALA A 69 -38.77 20.18 8.54
CA ALA A 69 -39.99 19.41 8.76
C ALA A 69 -41.07 20.21 9.49
N GLY A 70 -42.34 19.84 9.30
CA GLY A 70 -43.48 20.46 9.98
C GLY A 70 -44.05 21.69 9.25
N PRO A 71 -44.93 22.47 9.91
CA PRO A 71 -45.33 22.30 11.31
C PRO A 71 -46.20 21.06 11.59
N VAL A 72 -46.24 20.65 12.86
CA VAL A 72 -47.18 19.65 13.42
C VAL A 72 -47.80 20.20 14.70
N ALA A 73 -49.06 19.88 14.94
CA ALA A 73 -49.75 20.23 16.18
C ALA A 73 -49.35 19.29 17.32
N THR A 74 -49.18 19.82 18.53
CA THR A 74 -49.02 19.01 19.75
C THR A 74 -50.31 18.29 20.13
N ASP A 75 -50.17 17.11 20.73
CA ASP A 75 -51.30 16.34 21.28
C ASP A 75 -51.78 16.88 22.65
N ALA A 76 -52.75 16.19 23.27
CA ALA A 76 -53.31 16.55 24.59
C ALA A 76 -52.26 16.65 25.71
N THR A 77 -51.11 16.01 25.54
CA THR A 77 -50.00 16.00 26.50
C THR A 77 -48.89 17.00 26.16
N GLY A 78 -49.06 17.79 25.09
CA GLY A 78 -48.03 18.68 24.58
C GLY A 78 -46.95 17.95 23.76
N SER A 79 -47.13 16.66 23.46
CA SER A 79 -46.15 15.86 22.73
C SER A 79 -46.26 16.09 21.22
N TRP A 80 -45.13 16.01 20.52
CA TRP A 80 -45.05 16.16 19.06
C TRP A 80 -44.02 15.18 18.47
N SER A 81 -44.20 14.86 17.18
CA SER A 81 -43.32 13.97 16.42
C SER A 81 -43.23 14.44 14.97
N LEU A 82 -42.01 14.59 14.46
CA LEU A 82 -41.75 15.02 13.09
C LEU A 82 -40.77 14.06 12.41
N ASP A 83 -41.14 13.62 11.21
CA ASP A 83 -40.28 12.82 10.33
C ASP A 83 -39.64 13.70 9.26
N PHE A 84 -38.35 13.50 9.00
CA PHE A 84 -37.65 14.17 7.90
C PHE A 84 -36.47 13.34 7.39
N VAL A 85 -35.95 13.68 6.20
CA VAL A 85 -34.79 13.01 5.61
C VAL A 85 -33.61 13.98 5.54
N PRO A 86 -32.65 13.91 6.48
CA PRO A 86 -31.53 14.84 6.51
C PRO A 86 -30.62 14.66 5.30
N ARG A 87 -30.32 15.77 4.60
CA ARG A 87 -29.39 15.79 3.45
C ARG A 87 -27.94 15.94 3.88
N THR A 88 -27.72 16.71 4.94
CA THR A 88 -26.44 16.96 5.60
C THR A 88 -26.58 16.69 7.09
N GLY A 89 -25.48 16.40 7.75
CA GLY A 89 -25.41 16.45 9.21
C GLY A 89 -25.31 17.88 9.71
N GLY A 90 -25.70 18.11 10.95
CA GLY A 90 -25.71 19.42 11.57
C GLY A 90 -26.56 19.45 12.83
N GLU A 91 -26.70 20.64 13.40
CA GLU A 91 -27.57 20.90 14.53
C GLU A 91 -29.03 21.04 14.07
N LEU A 92 -29.94 20.55 14.91
CA LEU A 92 -31.38 20.59 14.75
C LEU A 92 -31.98 21.26 15.97
N ARG A 93 -33.05 22.02 15.78
CA ARG A 93 -33.87 22.55 16.87
C ARG A 93 -35.33 22.48 16.51
N ALA A 94 -36.18 22.29 17.50
CA ALA A 94 -37.61 22.50 17.36
C ALA A 94 -37.92 23.97 17.63
N THR A 95 -38.80 24.56 16.83
CA THR A 95 -39.30 25.94 17.03
C THR A 95 -40.82 25.93 17.03
N GLN A 96 -41.40 26.75 17.89
CA GLN A 96 -42.84 26.93 17.95
C GLN A 96 -43.24 28.11 17.08
N ILE A 97 -44.24 27.94 16.22
CA ILE A 97 -44.72 29.00 15.31
C ILE A 97 -45.92 29.73 15.91
N THR A 98 -46.71 29.07 16.76
CA THR A 98 -47.82 29.68 17.51
C THR A 98 -47.35 30.15 18.89
N GLY A 99 -48.03 31.15 19.46
CA GLY A 99 -47.66 31.71 20.76
C GLY A 99 -46.46 32.67 20.70
N THR A 100 -45.55 32.58 21.67
CA THR A 100 -44.43 33.52 21.85
C THR A 100 -43.12 33.15 21.14
N GLY A 101 -43.07 32.03 20.40
CA GLY A 101 -41.97 31.72 19.48
C GLY A 101 -40.70 31.09 20.09
N GLY A 102 -40.84 30.15 21.04
CA GLY A 102 -39.71 29.47 21.68
C GLY A 102 -38.93 28.51 20.76
N SER A 103 -37.64 28.30 21.06
CA SER A 103 -36.78 27.31 20.41
C SER A 103 -36.20 26.34 21.42
N SER A 104 -36.08 25.07 21.06
CA SER A 104 -35.41 24.07 21.90
C SER A 104 -33.90 24.28 21.92
N GLU A 105 -33.24 23.65 22.90
CA GLU A 105 -31.81 23.36 22.81
C GLU A 105 -31.49 22.57 21.52
N ALA A 106 -30.29 22.79 20.98
CA ALA A 106 -29.86 22.17 19.75
C ALA A 106 -29.46 20.69 19.97
N THR A 107 -29.87 19.81 19.07
CA THR A 107 -29.42 18.41 19.03
C THR A 107 -28.74 18.11 17.69
N THR A 108 -27.76 17.20 17.66
CA THR A 108 -26.98 16.93 16.44
C THR A 108 -27.42 15.65 15.74
N VAL A 109 -27.54 15.71 14.42
CA VAL A 109 -27.66 14.51 13.57
C VAL A 109 -26.48 14.43 12.62
N ALA A 110 -25.83 13.27 12.60
CA ALA A 110 -24.73 12.94 11.71
C ALA A 110 -25.22 12.16 10.49
N VAL A 111 -25.01 12.67 9.27
CA VAL A 111 -25.33 11.94 8.04
C VAL A 111 -24.10 11.29 7.44
N VAL A 112 -24.11 9.97 7.27
CA VAL A 112 -23.06 9.24 6.54
C VAL A 112 -23.48 8.96 5.10
N PRO A 113 -22.57 9.05 4.11
CA PRO A 113 -22.88 8.71 2.72
C PRO A 113 -23.37 7.26 2.55
N LYS A 114 -24.24 7.02 1.57
CA LYS A 114 -24.77 5.68 1.25
C LYS A 114 -23.97 5.03 0.12
N LEU A 115 -23.50 3.81 0.30
CA LEU A 115 -22.93 3.04 -0.81
C LEU A 115 -24.06 2.42 -1.64
N LEU A 116 -24.13 2.75 -2.94
CA LEU A 116 -25.11 2.16 -3.86
C LEU A 116 -24.62 0.83 -4.43
N SER A 117 -23.36 0.80 -4.87
CA SER A 117 -22.76 -0.42 -5.40
C SER A 117 -21.24 -0.38 -5.32
N SER A 118 -20.64 -1.57 -5.27
CA SER A 118 -19.21 -1.77 -5.43
C SER A 118 -18.95 -2.97 -6.33
N SER A 119 -17.93 -2.89 -7.16
CA SER A 119 -17.58 -3.97 -8.09
C SER A 119 -16.09 -4.03 -8.37
N VAL A 120 -15.65 -5.21 -8.77
CA VAL A 120 -14.31 -5.49 -9.30
C VAL A 120 -14.49 -6.18 -10.65
N GLN A 121 -13.51 -6.01 -11.54
CA GLN A 121 -13.52 -6.60 -12.88
C GLN A 121 -13.91 -8.08 -12.83
N ARG A 122 -14.78 -8.48 -13.76
CA ARG A 122 -15.19 -9.88 -13.92
C ARG A 122 -14.08 -10.68 -14.59
N GLY A 123 -14.09 -11.98 -14.37
CA GLY A 123 -13.11 -12.90 -14.96
C GLY A 123 -11.77 -12.96 -14.20
N ARG A 124 -10.75 -13.47 -14.89
CA ARG A 124 -9.45 -13.77 -14.28
C ARG A 124 -8.66 -12.50 -13.96
N ILE A 125 -8.15 -12.44 -12.73
CA ILE A 125 -7.26 -11.38 -12.27
C ILE A 125 -5.86 -11.95 -12.15
N TYR A 126 -4.93 -11.36 -12.89
CA TYR A 126 -3.53 -11.77 -12.89
C TYR A 126 -2.76 -11.01 -11.81
N PRO A 127 -1.95 -11.70 -10.98
CA PRO A 127 -1.06 -11.05 -10.01
C PRO A 127 -0.21 -9.96 -10.68
N PHE A 128 0.02 -8.86 -9.97
CA PHE A 128 0.86 -7.72 -10.37
C PHE A 128 0.42 -6.97 -11.64
N LEU A 129 -0.69 -7.36 -12.28
CA LEU A 129 -1.24 -6.64 -13.44
C LEU A 129 -2.39 -5.69 -13.07
N GLY A 130 -2.85 -5.71 -11.82
CA GLY A 130 -3.90 -4.87 -11.28
C GLY A 130 -5.32 -5.32 -11.65
N ALA A 131 -6.32 -4.76 -10.97
CA ALA A 131 -7.74 -5.07 -11.20
C ALA A 131 -8.59 -3.80 -11.24
N ARG A 132 -9.43 -3.63 -12.26
CA ARG A 132 -10.37 -2.49 -12.30
C ARG A 132 -11.42 -2.67 -11.20
N ALA A 133 -11.71 -1.61 -10.47
CA ALA A 133 -12.74 -1.59 -9.45
C ALA A 133 -13.50 -0.27 -9.48
N ALA A 134 -14.77 -0.31 -9.12
CA ALA A 134 -15.63 0.85 -9.09
C ALA A 134 -16.57 0.84 -7.89
N TRP A 135 -16.90 2.05 -7.42
CA TRP A 135 -17.90 2.29 -6.38
C TRP A 135 -18.84 3.41 -6.85
N ARG A 136 -20.12 3.27 -6.54
CA ARG A 136 -21.13 4.32 -6.67
C ARG A 136 -21.67 4.66 -5.30
N VAL A 137 -21.72 5.95 -5.00
CA VAL A 137 -22.17 6.50 -3.72
C VAL A 137 -23.44 7.31 -3.97
N ALA A 138 -24.25 7.51 -2.93
CA ALA A 138 -25.39 8.41 -2.91
C ALA A 138 -25.26 9.40 -1.74
N GLY A 139 -26.21 10.34 -1.67
CA GLY A 139 -26.26 11.34 -0.61
C GLY A 139 -25.40 12.57 -0.89
N GLY A 140 -25.32 13.04 -2.14
CA GLY A 140 -24.69 14.31 -2.50
C GLY A 140 -23.18 14.47 -2.22
N TYR A 141 -22.44 13.39 -1.92
CA TYR A 141 -21.03 13.48 -1.54
C TYR A 141 -20.16 14.29 -2.52
N PRO A 142 -19.44 15.34 -2.07
CA PRO A 142 -18.70 16.23 -2.97
C PRO A 142 -17.54 15.57 -3.73
N ASN A 143 -17.28 16.08 -4.94
CA ASN A 143 -16.12 15.67 -5.76
C ASN A 143 -14.79 15.94 -5.05
N GLY A 144 -13.85 15.00 -5.07
CA GLY A 144 -12.54 15.21 -4.43
C GLY A 144 -11.69 13.96 -4.26
N ARG A 145 -10.61 14.09 -3.49
CA ARG A 145 -9.72 12.97 -3.17
C ARG A 145 -10.32 12.08 -2.10
N VAL A 146 -10.24 10.78 -2.33
CA VAL A 146 -10.69 9.72 -1.43
C VAL A 146 -9.61 8.65 -1.35
N ARG A 147 -9.77 7.66 -0.46
CA ARG A 147 -8.81 6.58 -0.30
C ARG A 147 -9.44 5.21 -0.29
N ILE A 148 -8.70 4.23 -0.79
CA ILE A 148 -9.05 2.82 -0.78
C ILE A 148 -8.04 2.10 0.10
N GLU A 149 -8.52 1.51 1.18
CA GLU A 149 -7.71 0.65 2.05
C GLU A 149 -7.69 -0.76 1.45
N LEU A 150 -6.48 -1.31 1.28
CA LEU A 150 -6.26 -2.63 0.70
C LEU A 150 -5.72 -3.59 1.74
N SER A 151 -6.23 -4.81 1.74
CA SER A 151 -5.67 -5.93 2.48
C SER A 151 -5.61 -7.20 1.63
N ILE A 152 -4.70 -8.11 2.01
CA ILE A 152 -4.50 -9.43 1.42
C ILE A 152 -4.51 -10.44 2.58
N ASP A 153 -5.39 -11.43 2.53
CA ASP A 153 -5.56 -12.45 3.58
C ASP A 153 -5.67 -11.82 4.98
N GLY A 154 -6.45 -10.73 5.09
CA GLY A 154 -6.67 -9.98 6.34
C GLY A 154 -5.52 -9.06 6.76
N ARG A 155 -4.35 -9.12 6.11
CA ARG A 155 -3.22 -8.23 6.41
C ARG A 155 -3.26 -6.95 5.58
N ARG A 156 -3.06 -5.80 6.21
CA ARG A 156 -3.00 -4.50 5.52
C ARG A 156 -1.89 -4.51 4.46
N ALA A 157 -2.27 -4.31 3.19
CA ALA A 157 -1.37 -4.27 2.04
C ALA A 157 -1.00 -2.84 1.65
N GLY A 158 -1.86 -1.87 1.96
CA GLY A 158 -1.57 -0.45 1.73
C GLY A 158 -2.83 0.41 1.61
N THR A 159 -2.65 1.62 1.11
CA THR A 159 -3.74 2.55 0.81
C THR A 159 -3.49 3.19 -0.55
N VAL A 160 -4.54 3.27 -1.36
CA VAL A 160 -4.50 3.87 -2.70
C VAL A 160 -5.33 5.15 -2.69
N ARG A 161 -4.79 6.22 -3.25
CA ARG A 161 -5.55 7.47 -3.45
C ARG A 161 -6.37 7.35 -4.73
N ALA A 162 -7.61 7.82 -4.68
CA ALA A 162 -8.48 7.93 -5.84
C ALA A 162 -9.23 9.26 -5.80
N THR A 163 -10.00 9.50 -6.85
CA THR A 163 -10.87 10.68 -6.95
C THR A 163 -12.30 10.21 -7.10
N ILE A 164 -13.21 10.79 -6.31
CA ILE A 164 -14.64 10.67 -6.53
C ILE A 164 -15.08 11.82 -7.45
N ARG A 165 -15.79 11.47 -8.53
CA ARG A 165 -16.39 12.42 -9.47
C ARG A 165 -17.80 11.97 -9.78
N ASN A 166 -18.76 12.88 -9.69
CA ASN A 166 -20.18 12.61 -9.98
C ASN A 166 -20.63 11.35 -9.23
N GLN A 167 -20.32 11.29 -7.93
CA GLN A 167 -20.68 10.19 -7.05
C GLN A 167 -20.07 8.82 -7.40
N ARG A 168 -19.06 8.79 -8.27
CA ARG A 168 -18.40 7.56 -8.74
C ARG A 168 -16.91 7.59 -8.46
N VAL A 169 -16.39 6.47 -7.97
CA VAL A 169 -14.96 6.19 -7.88
C VAL A 169 -14.65 5.03 -8.82
N SER A 170 -13.64 5.17 -9.68
CA SER A 170 -13.19 4.10 -10.56
C SER A 170 -11.67 4.17 -10.69
N LEU A 171 -10.99 3.04 -10.50
CA LEU A 171 -9.54 2.95 -10.62
C LEU A 171 -9.08 1.53 -10.91
N LYS A 172 -7.79 1.40 -11.25
CA LYS A 172 -7.10 0.13 -11.31
C LYS A 172 -6.40 -0.13 -9.97
N LEU A 173 -6.90 -1.08 -9.20
CA LEU A 173 -6.32 -1.49 -7.93
C LEU A 173 -4.97 -2.19 -8.15
N PRO A 174 -3.94 -1.91 -7.35
CA PRO A 174 -2.72 -2.70 -7.31
C PRO A 174 -3.01 -4.09 -6.73
N VAL A 175 -2.55 -5.12 -7.42
CA VAL A 175 -2.75 -6.53 -7.05
C VAL A 175 -1.38 -7.16 -6.82
N ASN A 176 -0.64 -6.67 -5.82
CA ASN A 176 0.77 -6.99 -5.62
C ASN A 176 0.99 -8.35 -4.91
N GLY A 177 0.33 -9.39 -5.39
CA GLY A 177 0.42 -10.75 -4.84
C GLY A 177 -0.76 -11.64 -5.19
N VAL A 178 -0.84 -12.76 -4.49
CA VAL A 178 -1.96 -13.73 -4.52
C VAL A 178 -2.61 -13.83 -3.15
N GLY A 179 -3.88 -14.24 -3.11
CA GLY A 179 -4.66 -14.37 -1.87
C GLY A 179 -6.07 -13.81 -2.01
N ARG A 180 -6.76 -13.65 -0.88
CA ARG A 180 -8.04 -12.94 -0.79
C ARG A 180 -7.77 -11.46 -0.62
N PHE A 181 -8.04 -10.68 -1.65
CA PHE A 181 -7.96 -9.23 -1.63
C PHE A 181 -9.26 -8.65 -1.10
N GLN A 182 -9.14 -7.59 -0.29
CA GLN A 182 -10.28 -6.77 0.12
C GLN A 182 -9.93 -5.30 -0.13
N ALA A 183 -10.86 -4.59 -0.78
CA ALA A 183 -10.72 -3.17 -1.10
C ALA A 183 -11.87 -2.39 -0.47
N ARG A 184 -11.54 -1.53 0.50
CA ARG A 184 -12.48 -0.72 1.26
C ARG A 184 -12.40 0.74 0.81
N LEU A 185 -13.49 1.27 0.27
CA LEU A 185 -13.60 2.71 0.03
C LEU A 185 -13.82 3.43 1.37
N VAL A 186 -13.02 4.48 1.59
CA VAL A 186 -13.15 5.40 2.72
C VAL A 186 -13.35 6.81 2.19
N LEU A 187 -14.46 7.42 2.60
CA LEU A 187 -14.83 8.79 2.29
C LEU A 187 -14.61 9.67 3.54
N PRO A 188 -13.68 10.65 3.52
CA PRO A 188 -13.51 11.57 4.64
C PRO A 188 -14.78 12.38 4.95
N ALA A 189 -14.85 13.01 6.12
CA ALA A 189 -15.94 13.94 6.41
C ALA A 189 -15.82 15.17 5.50
N ARG A 190 -16.89 15.52 4.77
CA ARG A 190 -16.91 16.64 3.82
C ARG A 190 -18.33 16.99 3.36
N GLY A 191 -18.62 18.29 3.19
CA GLY A 191 -19.88 18.78 2.62
C GLY A 191 -21.08 18.43 3.49
N GLY A 192 -20.95 18.64 4.80
CA GLY A 192 -21.97 18.25 5.79
C GLY A 192 -22.07 16.74 6.05
N LEU A 193 -21.30 15.90 5.36
CA LEU A 193 -21.36 14.45 5.54
C LEU A 193 -20.22 13.94 6.43
N HIS A 194 -20.53 12.98 7.29
CA HIS A 194 -19.56 12.33 8.18
C HIS A 194 -18.70 11.30 7.45
N LEU A 195 -17.54 10.99 8.05
CA LEU A 195 -16.64 9.93 7.59
C LEU A 195 -17.38 8.60 7.38
N ALA A 196 -17.27 8.03 6.18
CA ALA A 196 -17.79 6.71 5.86
C ALA A 196 -16.66 5.71 5.56
N ARG A 197 -16.76 4.53 6.19
CA ARG A 197 -15.93 3.36 5.92
C ARG A 197 -16.83 2.21 5.49
N PHE A 198 -16.93 1.96 4.18
CA PHE A 198 -17.87 0.96 3.67
C PHE A 198 -17.40 -0.48 3.88
N ALA A 199 -18.31 -1.45 3.72
CA ALA A 199 -17.91 -2.85 3.59
C ALA A 199 -16.96 -3.02 2.39
N PRO A 200 -15.92 -3.87 2.49
CA PRO A 200 -14.98 -4.03 1.40
C PRO A 200 -15.55 -4.90 0.28
N VAL A 201 -15.23 -4.54 -0.97
CA VAL A 201 -15.36 -5.50 -2.08
C VAL A 201 -14.23 -6.52 -1.97
N SER A 202 -14.58 -7.81 -2.05
CA SER A 202 -13.64 -8.91 -1.87
C SER A 202 -13.48 -9.71 -3.16
N PHE A 203 -12.26 -10.09 -3.51
CA PHE A 203 -11.97 -10.91 -4.68
C PHE A 203 -10.73 -11.78 -4.44
N ARG A 204 -10.65 -12.93 -5.12
CA ARG A 204 -9.52 -13.86 -4.98
C ARG A 204 -8.62 -13.80 -6.19
N VAL A 205 -7.32 -13.78 -5.93
CA VAL A 205 -6.27 -13.79 -6.95
C VAL A 205 -5.44 -15.03 -6.73
N ARG A 206 -5.35 -15.88 -7.76
CA ARG A 206 -4.60 -17.13 -7.74
C ARG A 206 -3.41 -17.02 -8.67
N GLY A 207 -2.30 -17.64 -8.29
CA GLY A 207 -1.15 -17.84 -9.16
C GLY A 207 -1.28 -19.18 -9.89
N GLU A 208 -0.60 -19.30 -11.03
CA GLU A 208 -0.47 -20.53 -11.79
C GLU A 208 1.01 -20.83 -12.05
N ARG A 209 1.28 -22.06 -12.51
CA ARG A 209 2.60 -22.43 -13.03
C ARG A 209 2.93 -21.55 -14.24
N VAL A 210 4.13 -20.97 -14.26
CA VAL A 210 4.66 -20.16 -15.35
C VAL A 210 6.04 -20.66 -15.73
N GLY A 211 6.17 -21.13 -16.96
CA GLY A 211 7.38 -21.67 -17.56
C GLY A 211 7.31 -21.62 -19.09
N SER A 212 8.14 -22.41 -19.77
CA SER A 212 8.06 -22.55 -21.23
C SER A 212 6.64 -22.87 -21.69
N GLY A 213 6.21 -22.27 -22.80
CA GLY A 213 4.83 -22.40 -23.34
C GLY A 213 3.75 -21.60 -22.60
N SER A 214 4.06 -20.93 -21.49
CA SER A 214 3.07 -20.10 -20.77
C SER A 214 2.64 -18.88 -21.58
N SER A 215 1.37 -18.48 -21.41
CA SER A 215 0.80 -17.35 -22.14
C SER A 215 1.54 -16.03 -21.88
N SER A 216 1.51 -15.14 -22.87
CA SER A 216 2.17 -13.83 -22.77
C SER A 216 1.68 -12.97 -21.58
N THR A 217 0.44 -13.17 -21.14
CA THR A 217 -0.12 -12.49 -19.96
C THR A 217 0.46 -13.02 -18.66
N TRP A 218 0.67 -14.34 -18.53
CA TRP A 218 1.36 -14.93 -17.39
C TRP A 218 2.84 -14.53 -17.35
N ASN A 219 3.51 -14.50 -18.50
CA ASN A 219 4.90 -14.04 -18.60
C ASN A 219 5.03 -12.57 -18.16
N ARG A 220 4.09 -11.71 -18.59
CA ARG A 220 4.02 -10.30 -18.15
C ARG A 220 3.75 -10.18 -16.65
N SER A 221 2.85 -11.01 -16.10
CA SER A 221 2.53 -11.05 -14.68
C SER A 221 3.75 -11.45 -13.85
N LEU A 222 4.44 -12.52 -14.23
CA LEU A 222 5.63 -13.00 -13.51
C LEU A 222 6.76 -11.98 -13.55
N ARG A 223 7.00 -11.37 -14.72
CA ARG A 223 8.00 -10.30 -14.85
C ARG A 223 7.71 -9.11 -13.96
N ALA A 224 6.46 -8.65 -13.93
CA ALA A 224 6.05 -7.57 -13.03
C ALA A 224 6.28 -7.96 -11.56
N ALA A 225 5.99 -9.20 -11.20
CA ALA A 225 6.17 -9.73 -9.84
C ALA A 225 7.64 -9.80 -9.42
N LEU A 226 8.51 -10.34 -10.28
CA LEU A 226 9.95 -10.43 -10.06
C LEU A 226 10.57 -9.03 -9.90
N ARG A 227 10.26 -8.11 -10.82
CA ARG A 227 10.75 -6.72 -10.77
C ARG A 227 10.25 -5.98 -9.53
N PHE A 228 8.98 -6.17 -9.15
CA PHE A 228 8.44 -5.59 -7.92
C PHE A 228 9.20 -6.05 -6.66
N ARG A 229 9.83 -7.23 -6.70
CA ARG A 229 10.64 -7.78 -5.61
C ARG A 229 12.14 -7.57 -5.79
N GLY A 230 12.56 -6.74 -6.76
CA GLY A 230 13.95 -6.38 -6.99
C GLY A 230 14.75 -7.40 -7.82
N PHE A 231 14.14 -8.49 -8.27
CA PHE A 231 14.79 -9.41 -9.20
C PHE A 231 14.91 -8.77 -10.57
N HIS A 232 16.05 -8.99 -11.22
CA HIS A 232 16.15 -8.65 -12.62
C HIS A 232 15.35 -9.66 -13.45
N ALA A 233 14.48 -9.16 -14.34
CA ALA A 233 13.73 -9.99 -15.25
C ALA A 233 13.80 -9.39 -16.67
N PRO A 234 14.10 -10.20 -17.70
CA PRO A 234 14.35 -9.74 -19.06
C PRO A 234 13.11 -9.09 -19.69
N GLY A 235 13.28 -8.37 -20.80
CA GLY A 235 12.18 -7.90 -21.66
C GLY A 235 11.52 -9.03 -22.48
N GLY A 236 10.68 -8.69 -23.45
CA GLY A 236 10.08 -9.66 -24.40
C GLY A 236 8.66 -10.15 -24.06
N ARG A 237 8.10 -11.11 -24.78
CA ARG A 237 6.73 -11.62 -24.55
C ARG A 237 6.68 -13.09 -24.08
N SER A 238 7.75 -13.82 -24.33
CA SER A 238 7.84 -15.27 -24.11
C SER A 238 8.63 -15.62 -22.85
N PHE A 239 8.48 -16.85 -22.38
CA PHE A 239 9.30 -17.44 -21.34
C PHE A 239 10.50 -18.13 -22.00
N ASP A 240 11.63 -17.43 -22.10
CA ASP A 240 12.89 -17.95 -22.64
C ASP A 240 13.86 -18.31 -21.50
N TYR A 241 15.07 -18.76 -21.85
CA TYR A 241 16.09 -19.14 -20.87
C TYR A 241 16.44 -18.00 -19.91
N ARG A 242 16.42 -16.75 -20.36
CA ARG A 242 16.69 -15.55 -19.53
C ARG A 242 15.62 -15.38 -18.46
N MET A 243 14.36 -15.70 -18.80
CA MET A 243 13.29 -15.72 -17.81
C MET A 243 13.47 -16.88 -16.83
N GLY A 244 13.93 -18.04 -17.31
CA GLY A 244 14.34 -19.18 -16.48
C GLY A 244 15.41 -18.82 -15.45
N ASP A 245 16.45 -18.09 -15.85
CA ASP A 245 17.51 -17.59 -14.97
C ASP A 245 16.97 -16.66 -13.86
N ALA A 246 16.00 -15.80 -14.21
CA ALA A 246 15.34 -14.94 -13.24
C ALA A 246 14.52 -15.74 -12.21
N VAL A 247 13.91 -16.85 -12.64
CA VAL A 247 13.22 -17.81 -11.75
C VAL A 247 14.22 -18.56 -10.86
N VAL A 248 15.36 -18.99 -11.40
CA VAL A 248 16.44 -19.60 -10.61
C VAL A 248 16.94 -18.61 -9.54
N ALA A 249 17.11 -17.34 -9.87
CA ALA A 249 17.49 -16.30 -8.91
C ALA A 249 16.45 -16.20 -7.77
N PHE A 250 15.16 -16.23 -8.11
CA PHE A 250 14.08 -16.26 -7.12
C PHE A 250 14.15 -17.50 -6.22
N HIS A 251 14.29 -18.70 -6.81
CA HIS A 251 14.36 -19.94 -6.03
C HIS A 251 15.56 -19.96 -5.08
N LYS A 252 16.73 -19.55 -5.56
CA LYS A 252 17.95 -19.38 -4.76
C LYS A 252 17.75 -18.41 -3.60
N ALA A 253 17.17 -17.23 -3.87
CA ALA A 253 16.95 -16.21 -2.85
C ALA A 253 16.02 -16.66 -1.71
N TYR A 254 15.08 -17.58 -2.00
CA TYR A 254 14.07 -18.07 -1.06
C TYR A 254 14.26 -19.52 -0.60
N GLY A 255 15.42 -20.13 -0.90
CA GLY A 255 15.75 -21.50 -0.47
C GLY A 255 14.81 -22.56 -1.05
N ARG A 256 14.46 -22.43 -2.33
CA ARG A 256 13.61 -23.40 -3.05
C ARG A 256 14.44 -24.27 -3.98
N ALA A 257 13.84 -25.35 -4.46
CA ALA A 257 14.39 -26.17 -5.52
C ALA A 257 14.76 -25.26 -6.71
N ARG A 258 16.02 -25.34 -7.15
CA ARG A 258 16.61 -24.37 -8.10
C ARG A 258 16.22 -24.71 -9.55
N THR A 259 14.92 -24.75 -9.83
CA THR A 259 14.38 -25.04 -11.18
C THR A 259 14.14 -23.75 -11.96
N THR A 260 13.88 -23.87 -13.27
CA THR A 260 13.57 -22.74 -14.17
C THR A 260 12.08 -22.47 -14.31
N THR A 261 11.20 -23.24 -13.65
CA THR A 261 9.75 -23.05 -13.74
C THR A 261 9.19 -22.47 -12.45
N PHE A 262 8.37 -21.43 -12.56
CA PHE A 262 7.77 -20.76 -11.41
C PHE A 262 6.42 -21.39 -11.06
N GLU A 263 6.31 -22.02 -9.91
CA GLU A 263 5.12 -22.76 -9.49
C GLU A 263 4.04 -21.86 -8.88
N ALA A 264 2.81 -22.39 -8.78
CA ALA A 264 1.71 -21.73 -8.09
C ALA A 264 2.09 -21.32 -6.64
N SER A 265 2.87 -22.14 -5.94
CA SER A 265 3.30 -21.88 -4.56
C SER A 265 4.37 -20.78 -4.44
N ASP A 266 5.11 -20.50 -5.52
CA ASP A 266 6.11 -19.45 -5.56
C ASP A 266 5.46 -18.06 -5.50
N TRP A 267 4.27 -17.91 -6.08
CA TRP A 267 3.48 -16.67 -5.94
C TRP A 267 3.16 -16.35 -4.48
N THR A 268 2.83 -17.37 -3.68
CA THR A 268 2.56 -17.20 -2.26
C THR A 268 3.81 -16.78 -1.50
N ARG A 269 4.96 -17.41 -1.79
CA ARG A 269 6.28 -17.02 -1.23
C ARG A 269 6.63 -15.59 -1.59
N LEU A 270 6.51 -15.25 -2.88
CA LEU A 270 6.76 -13.93 -3.44
C LEU A 270 5.86 -12.89 -2.77
N THR A 271 4.59 -13.19 -2.53
CA THR A 271 3.66 -12.28 -1.86
C THR A 271 4.07 -11.99 -0.41
N ARG A 272 4.49 -13.02 0.33
CA ARG A 272 4.66 -12.95 1.79
C ARG A 272 6.07 -12.56 2.25
N LYS A 273 7.11 -12.80 1.45
CA LYS A 273 8.51 -12.61 1.86
C LYS A 273 9.22 -11.61 0.96
N ARG A 274 10.04 -10.75 1.57
CA ARG A 274 10.96 -9.86 0.87
C ARG A 274 12.33 -10.53 0.77
N VAL A 275 13.09 -10.21 -0.27
CA VAL A 275 14.51 -10.58 -0.35
C VAL A 275 15.23 -9.92 0.83
N GLN A 276 16.04 -10.70 1.53
CA GLN A 276 16.83 -10.23 2.66
C GLN A 276 18.22 -9.80 2.16
N VAL A 277 18.65 -8.62 2.61
CA VAL A 277 20.00 -8.06 2.45
C VAL A 277 20.67 -8.03 3.83
N ARG A 278 22.00 -8.14 3.86
CA ARG A 278 22.77 -8.14 5.11
C ARG A 278 23.16 -6.73 5.54
N ASP A 279 23.62 -5.89 4.60
CA ASP A 279 23.96 -4.50 4.86
C ASP A 279 22.81 -3.57 4.41
N ARG A 280 22.44 -2.66 5.30
CA ARG A 280 21.39 -1.65 5.09
C ARG A 280 21.93 -0.22 5.06
N SER A 281 23.25 -0.07 4.92
CA SER A 281 23.91 1.22 4.75
C SER A 281 23.36 1.99 3.55
N SER A 282 23.49 3.31 3.63
CA SER A 282 23.11 4.22 2.54
C SER A 282 24.08 4.11 1.36
N GLY A 283 23.57 4.38 0.16
CA GLY A 283 24.32 4.28 -1.08
C GLY A 283 24.17 2.91 -1.74
N MET A 284 24.91 2.73 -2.85
CA MET A 284 24.87 1.51 -3.65
C MET A 284 26.05 0.60 -3.32
N HIS A 285 25.77 -0.68 -3.09
CA HIS A 285 26.77 -1.73 -2.94
C HIS A 285 26.29 -3.04 -3.57
N ILE A 286 27.22 -3.97 -3.75
CA ILE A 286 26.93 -5.34 -4.16
C ILE A 286 27.01 -6.25 -2.93
N GLU A 287 26.06 -7.16 -2.81
CA GLU A 287 26.14 -8.31 -1.92
C GLU A 287 26.16 -9.61 -2.72
N ILE A 288 27.09 -10.50 -2.39
CA ILE A 288 27.18 -11.86 -2.93
C ILE A 288 26.99 -12.83 -1.78
N ASP A 289 25.86 -13.54 -1.80
CA ASP A 289 25.58 -14.61 -0.87
C ASP A 289 25.99 -15.94 -1.50
N LYS A 290 27.12 -16.48 -1.04
CA LYS A 290 27.71 -17.72 -1.56
C LYS A 290 26.84 -18.93 -1.22
N SER A 291 26.17 -18.97 -0.08
CA SER A 291 25.33 -20.11 0.28
C SER A 291 24.06 -20.18 -0.59
N ARG A 292 23.44 -19.02 -0.85
CA ARG A 292 22.29 -18.92 -1.76
C ARG A 292 22.67 -18.89 -3.23
N GLN A 293 23.92 -18.55 -3.58
CA GLN A 293 24.38 -18.35 -4.95
C GLN A 293 23.64 -17.23 -5.69
N ILE A 294 23.48 -16.08 -5.03
CA ILE A 294 22.88 -14.88 -5.60
C ILE A 294 23.81 -13.67 -5.49
N LEU A 295 23.67 -12.75 -6.44
CA LEU A 295 24.23 -11.40 -6.37
C LEU A 295 23.07 -10.41 -6.30
N MET A 296 23.22 -9.42 -5.42
CA MET A 296 22.26 -8.34 -5.21
C MET A 296 22.99 -7.00 -5.34
N GLN A 297 22.55 -6.12 -6.24
CA GLN A 297 22.80 -4.70 -6.02
C GLN A 297 21.79 -4.20 -4.99
N VAL A 298 22.30 -3.56 -3.95
CA VAL A 298 21.54 -3.00 -2.84
C VAL A 298 21.70 -1.50 -2.90
N THR A 299 20.60 -0.77 -2.76
CA THR A 299 20.59 0.70 -2.72
C THR A 299 19.75 1.11 -1.52
N ASP A 300 20.37 1.80 -0.56
CA ASP A 300 19.72 2.27 0.67
C ASP A 300 18.97 1.13 1.41
N GLY A 301 19.67 0.00 1.59
CA GLY A 301 19.14 -1.20 2.23
C GLY A 301 18.03 -1.93 1.48
N ARG A 302 17.81 -1.63 0.19
CA ARG A 302 16.84 -2.31 -0.67
C ARG A 302 17.52 -3.05 -1.81
N PRO A 303 17.23 -4.35 -2.03
CA PRO A 303 17.71 -5.04 -3.22
C PRO A 303 17.00 -4.50 -4.46
N THR A 304 17.76 -3.96 -5.40
CA THR A 304 17.27 -3.33 -6.65
C THR A 304 17.62 -4.15 -7.89
N PHE A 305 18.57 -5.07 -7.78
CA PHE A 305 18.99 -5.93 -8.87
C PHE A 305 19.47 -7.29 -8.33
N VAL A 306 18.58 -8.28 -8.30
CA VAL A 306 18.91 -9.64 -7.85
C VAL A 306 19.01 -10.58 -9.05
N ILE A 307 20.13 -11.29 -9.14
CA ILE A 307 20.42 -12.31 -10.17
C ILE A 307 21.00 -13.57 -9.54
N HIS A 308 20.92 -14.71 -10.23
CA HIS A 308 21.67 -15.90 -9.82
C HIS A 308 23.12 -15.78 -10.27
N VAL A 309 24.01 -16.40 -9.49
CA VAL A 309 25.43 -16.52 -9.81
C VAL A 309 25.93 -17.94 -9.59
N SER A 310 27.15 -18.23 -10.03
CA SER A 310 27.90 -19.43 -9.68
C SER A 310 29.31 -19.02 -9.20
N SER A 311 29.61 -19.26 -7.92
CA SER A 311 30.90 -18.91 -7.30
C SER A 311 31.89 -20.08 -7.32
N GLY A 312 33.02 -19.95 -6.62
CA GLY A 312 34.07 -20.96 -6.53
C GLY A 312 33.60 -22.31 -6.01
N ALA A 313 33.90 -23.39 -6.73
CA ALA A 313 33.44 -24.76 -6.44
C ALA A 313 33.88 -25.24 -5.04
N THR A 314 35.08 -24.86 -4.62
CA THR A 314 35.68 -25.23 -3.33
C THR A 314 35.38 -24.23 -2.22
N GLY A 315 34.49 -23.25 -2.47
CA GLY A 315 34.24 -22.15 -1.54
C GLY A 315 35.35 -21.10 -1.51
N ASN A 316 36.34 -21.19 -2.40
CA ASN A 316 37.51 -20.30 -2.46
C ASN A 316 37.23 -18.86 -2.92
N THR A 317 36.00 -18.51 -3.32
CA THR A 317 35.63 -17.09 -3.51
C THR A 317 35.78 -16.35 -2.16
N PRO A 318 36.67 -15.35 -2.07
CA PRO A 318 37.08 -14.79 -0.79
C PRO A 318 35.95 -13.97 -0.16
N ALA A 319 35.49 -14.41 1.01
CA ALA A 319 34.54 -13.67 1.82
C ALA A 319 35.18 -12.39 2.39
N GLY A 320 34.40 -11.35 2.57
CA GLY A 320 34.89 -10.09 3.12
C GLY A 320 34.26 -8.85 2.49
N HIS A 321 34.88 -7.72 2.77
CA HIS A 321 34.50 -6.41 2.27
C HIS A 321 35.54 -5.93 1.25
N TRP A 322 35.11 -5.84 0.00
CA TRP A 322 35.95 -5.51 -1.14
C TRP A 322 35.42 -4.27 -1.85
N ARG A 323 36.12 -3.85 -2.90
CA ARG A 323 35.65 -2.84 -3.85
C ARG A 323 35.97 -3.30 -5.25
N ILE A 324 35.12 -2.95 -6.21
CA ILE A 324 35.48 -3.09 -7.62
C ILE A 324 36.69 -2.19 -7.88
N ASN A 325 37.85 -2.76 -8.18
CA ASN A 325 39.09 -2.01 -8.40
C ASN A 325 39.38 -1.78 -9.88
N TRP A 326 38.95 -2.70 -10.74
CA TRP A 326 39.20 -2.64 -12.17
C TRP A 326 38.09 -3.33 -12.97
N LYS A 327 37.94 -2.94 -14.24
CA LYS A 327 36.93 -3.47 -15.15
C LYS A 327 37.49 -3.65 -16.57
N GLY A 328 37.13 -4.76 -17.21
CA GLY A 328 37.53 -5.10 -18.58
C GLY A 328 36.41 -5.72 -19.39
N ASN A 329 36.45 -5.56 -20.72
CA ASN A 329 35.39 -6.06 -21.61
C ASN A 329 35.52 -7.57 -21.90
N TRP A 330 36.67 -7.99 -22.39
CA TRP A 330 37.02 -9.39 -22.60
C TRP A 330 38.41 -9.57 -22.00
N VAL A 331 38.50 -10.42 -20.98
CA VAL A 331 39.73 -10.57 -20.19
C VAL A 331 40.15 -12.04 -20.23
N PRO A 332 41.37 -12.37 -20.67
CA PRO A 332 41.88 -13.72 -20.57
C PRO A 332 41.90 -14.19 -19.12
N SER A 333 41.46 -15.43 -18.88
CA SER A 333 41.62 -16.08 -17.59
C SER A 333 42.88 -16.94 -17.56
N LEU A 334 43.40 -17.18 -16.37
CA LEU A 334 44.49 -18.13 -16.11
C LEU A 334 44.14 -19.59 -16.48
N TYR A 335 42.88 -19.86 -16.82
CA TYR A 335 42.34 -21.18 -17.15
C TYR A 335 41.93 -21.30 -18.62
N GLY A 336 42.48 -20.45 -19.50
CA GLY A 336 42.30 -20.54 -20.96
C GLY A 336 40.93 -20.09 -21.50
N SER A 337 40.08 -19.50 -20.67
CA SER A 337 38.77 -18.96 -21.07
C SER A 337 38.74 -17.43 -21.10
N LEU A 338 37.82 -16.82 -21.87
CA LEU A 338 37.58 -15.38 -21.86
C LEU A 338 36.49 -14.98 -20.86
N LEU A 339 36.78 -13.97 -20.04
CA LEU A 339 35.87 -13.41 -19.05
C LEU A 339 35.15 -12.20 -19.64
N TYR A 340 33.84 -12.34 -19.90
CA TYR A 340 33.02 -11.27 -20.47
C TYR A 340 32.63 -10.24 -19.40
N LYS A 341 32.83 -8.95 -19.66
CA LYS A 341 32.47 -7.83 -18.75
C LYS A 341 32.97 -8.06 -17.32
N SER A 342 34.27 -8.33 -17.20
CA SER A 342 34.94 -8.63 -15.94
C SER A 342 35.03 -7.41 -15.03
N MET A 343 34.75 -7.59 -13.75
CA MET A 343 34.89 -6.59 -12.68
C MET A 343 35.68 -7.22 -11.54
N SER A 344 36.97 -6.89 -11.43
CA SER A 344 37.84 -7.42 -10.37
C SER A 344 37.50 -6.76 -9.04
N PHE A 345 37.66 -7.52 -7.95
CA PHE A 345 37.44 -7.03 -6.59
C PHE A 345 38.57 -7.39 -5.61
N VAL A 346 39.35 -8.45 -5.88
CA VAL A 346 40.57 -8.78 -5.13
C VAL A 346 41.46 -9.71 -5.96
N GLY A 347 42.75 -9.39 -6.10
CA GLY A 347 43.70 -10.19 -6.88
C GLY A 347 43.16 -10.56 -8.27
N SER A 348 43.16 -11.86 -8.58
CA SER A 348 42.61 -12.43 -9.82
C SER A 348 41.10 -12.75 -9.75
N PHE A 349 40.42 -12.48 -8.63
CA PHE A 349 38.99 -12.75 -8.45
C PHE A 349 38.12 -11.62 -9.00
N ALA A 350 37.17 -12.00 -9.86
CA ALA A 350 36.27 -11.08 -10.53
C ALA A 350 34.82 -11.56 -10.59
N ILE A 351 33.90 -10.61 -10.78
CA ILE A 351 32.53 -10.87 -11.23
C ILE A 351 32.53 -10.76 -12.75
N HIS A 352 32.06 -11.78 -13.48
CA HIS A 352 32.08 -11.76 -14.94
C HIS A 352 30.98 -12.62 -15.56
N GLY A 353 30.61 -12.30 -16.79
CA GLY A 353 29.77 -13.13 -17.65
C GLY A 353 30.46 -14.43 -18.03
N TYR A 354 29.71 -15.53 -18.03
CA TYR A 354 30.19 -16.84 -18.49
C TYR A 354 29.07 -17.66 -19.14
N PRO A 355 29.34 -18.48 -20.17
CA PRO A 355 28.31 -19.28 -20.84
C PRO A 355 27.57 -20.24 -19.92
N SER A 356 28.28 -20.87 -18.97
CA SER A 356 27.72 -21.82 -18.01
C SER A 356 27.65 -21.25 -16.59
N VAL A 357 26.43 -21.02 -16.09
CA VAL A 357 26.19 -20.51 -14.73
C VAL A 357 25.26 -21.48 -13.99
N PRO A 358 25.81 -22.59 -13.47
CA PRO A 358 25.00 -23.60 -12.82
C PRO A 358 24.32 -23.08 -11.55
N THR A 359 23.39 -23.89 -11.04
CA THR A 359 22.65 -23.54 -9.84
C THR A 359 23.48 -23.70 -8.56
N THR A 360 24.70 -24.25 -8.65
CA THR A 360 25.68 -24.48 -7.57
C THR A 360 27.01 -23.75 -7.84
N PRO A 361 27.90 -23.63 -6.84
CA PRO A 361 29.27 -23.15 -7.07
C PRO A 361 30.00 -24.09 -8.04
N ALA A 362 30.72 -23.53 -9.01
CA ALA A 362 31.39 -24.29 -10.08
C ALA A 362 32.58 -23.57 -10.74
N SER A 363 32.94 -22.37 -10.29
CA SER A 363 34.10 -21.64 -10.83
C SER A 363 35.39 -22.01 -10.09
N HIS A 364 36.53 -21.51 -10.58
CA HIS A 364 37.81 -21.57 -9.87
C HIS A 364 38.00 -20.43 -8.84
N GLY A 365 36.95 -19.66 -8.53
CA GLY A 365 37.00 -18.59 -7.54
C GLY A 365 36.19 -17.36 -7.92
N CYS A 366 36.13 -17.03 -9.21
CA CYS A 366 35.34 -15.92 -9.74
C CYS A 366 33.83 -16.10 -9.51
N VAL A 367 33.08 -15.01 -9.61
CA VAL A 367 31.61 -15.03 -9.54
C VAL A 367 31.05 -14.95 -10.95
N ARG A 368 30.62 -16.10 -11.48
CA ARG A 368 30.02 -16.19 -12.82
C ARG A 368 28.58 -15.65 -12.78
N VAL A 369 28.25 -14.80 -13.74
CA VAL A 369 26.89 -14.30 -14.00
C VAL A 369 26.47 -14.67 -15.43
N PRO A 370 25.17 -14.78 -15.74
CA PRO A 370 24.75 -15.13 -17.11
C PRO A 370 25.21 -14.07 -18.12
N MET A 371 25.68 -14.50 -19.30
CA MET A 371 26.20 -13.58 -20.32
C MET A 371 25.20 -12.48 -20.70
N TRP A 372 23.92 -12.84 -20.84
CA TRP A 372 22.86 -11.90 -21.25
C TRP A 372 22.66 -10.73 -20.28
N ILE A 373 23.05 -10.88 -19.01
CA ILE A 373 22.88 -9.84 -17.98
C ILE A 373 24.20 -9.17 -17.58
N ALA A 374 25.35 -9.77 -17.92
CA ALA A 374 26.68 -9.29 -17.54
C ALA A 374 26.93 -7.83 -17.95
N ALA A 375 26.59 -7.45 -19.19
CA ALA A 375 26.77 -6.07 -19.66
C ALA A 375 25.93 -5.04 -18.89
N THR A 376 24.71 -5.41 -18.48
CA THR A 376 23.85 -4.54 -17.67
C THR A 376 24.43 -4.37 -16.27
N LEU A 377 24.85 -5.46 -15.64
CA LEU A 377 25.49 -5.42 -14.32
C LEU A 377 26.78 -4.58 -14.36
N TYR A 378 27.61 -4.80 -15.38
CA TYR A 378 28.83 -4.05 -15.62
C TYR A 378 28.57 -2.56 -15.75
N SER A 379 27.62 -2.14 -16.59
CA SER A 379 27.27 -0.72 -16.75
C SER A 379 26.79 -0.09 -15.44
N LYS A 380 26.02 -0.84 -14.64
CA LYS A 380 25.47 -0.37 -13.36
C LYS A 380 26.46 -0.38 -12.18
N THR A 381 27.67 -0.88 -12.38
CA THR A 381 28.64 -1.07 -11.30
C THR A 381 29.91 -0.27 -11.61
N PRO A 382 30.00 0.99 -11.14
CA PRO A 382 31.22 1.78 -11.27
C PRO A 382 32.42 1.14 -10.55
N VAL A 383 33.63 1.49 -10.98
CA VAL A 383 34.84 1.26 -10.18
C VAL A 383 34.67 1.98 -8.84
N GLY A 384 35.16 1.37 -7.76
CA GLY A 384 34.99 1.84 -6.38
C GLY A 384 33.71 1.36 -5.69
N THR A 385 32.79 0.68 -6.40
CA THR A 385 31.58 0.09 -5.79
C THR A 385 31.97 -0.93 -4.71
N LYS A 386 31.39 -0.80 -3.51
CA LYS A 386 31.61 -1.76 -2.41
C LYS A 386 31.01 -3.12 -2.76
N VAL A 387 31.71 -4.20 -2.40
CA VAL A 387 31.28 -5.58 -2.61
C VAL A 387 31.40 -6.33 -1.29
N TYR A 388 30.29 -6.88 -0.81
CA TYR A 388 30.26 -7.71 0.40
C TYR A 388 30.00 -9.15 0.03
N ILE A 389 30.92 -10.03 0.39
CA ILE A 389 30.85 -11.46 0.07
C ILE A 389 30.76 -12.24 1.38
N TYR A 390 29.74 -13.08 1.51
CA TYR A 390 29.48 -13.82 2.74
C TYR A 390 28.79 -15.17 2.51
N GLU A 391 28.85 -16.02 3.53
CA GLU A 391 28.09 -17.26 3.63
C GLU A 391 26.81 -17.02 4.43
N GLY A 392 25.64 -17.03 3.77
CA GLY A 392 24.31 -17.13 4.37
C GLY A 392 23.94 -16.14 5.51
N PRO A 393 22.71 -16.23 6.04
CA PRO A 393 22.35 -15.54 7.27
C PRO A 393 22.89 -16.35 8.46
N GLY A 394 24.12 -16.04 8.88
CA GLY A 394 24.74 -16.66 10.08
C GLY A 394 26.24 -16.95 9.96
N GLY A 395 26.83 -16.89 8.76
CA GLY A 395 28.28 -16.99 8.62
C GLY A 395 28.95 -15.75 9.23
N THR A 396 29.72 -15.96 10.30
CA THR A 396 30.75 -15.03 10.74
C THR A 396 31.68 -14.80 9.56
N SER A 397 31.95 -13.53 9.21
CA SER A 397 33.09 -13.23 8.38
C SER A 397 34.31 -13.61 9.20
N THR A 398 34.86 -14.80 9.02
CA THR A 398 36.22 -15.04 9.44
C THR A 398 37.04 -14.14 8.55
N ALA A 399 37.43 -12.98 9.08
CA ALA A 399 38.38 -12.10 8.43
C ALA A 399 39.64 -12.93 8.24
N VAL A 400 39.84 -13.46 7.03
CA VAL A 400 41.18 -13.85 6.61
C VAL A 400 41.93 -12.54 6.60
N GLY A 401 42.82 -12.39 7.59
CA GLY A 401 43.57 -11.17 7.83
C GLY A 401 44.19 -10.65 6.55
N GLN A 402 44.28 -9.32 6.45
CA GLN A 402 45.06 -8.63 5.43
C GLN A 402 46.46 -9.25 5.37
N ARG A 403 46.68 -10.20 4.46
CA ARG A 403 48.01 -10.57 4.00
C ARG A 403 48.20 -9.86 2.68
N SER A 404 49.27 -9.09 2.62
CA SER A 404 49.72 -8.29 1.49
C SER A 404 49.69 -9.13 0.21
N ALA A 405 48.96 -8.66 -0.80
CA ALA A 405 48.71 -9.36 -2.06
C ALA A 405 49.92 -9.29 -3.02
N HIS A 406 51.15 -9.49 -2.52
CA HIS A 406 52.38 -9.37 -3.30
C HIS A 406 53.21 -10.65 -3.45
N GLU A 407 52.86 -11.74 -2.77
CA GLU A 407 53.55 -13.02 -2.92
C GLU A 407 52.55 -14.05 -3.47
N ASP A 408 52.98 -14.85 -4.44
CA ASP A 408 52.24 -15.90 -5.14
C ASP A 408 51.46 -15.50 -6.42
N VAL A 409 52.12 -14.79 -7.34
CA VAL A 409 51.78 -14.84 -8.77
C VAL A 409 52.83 -15.72 -9.47
N PRO A 410 52.47 -16.89 -10.06
CA PRO A 410 53.39 -17.61 -10.92
C PRO A 410 53.61 -16.82 -12.22
N GLU A 411 54.86 -16.50 -12.51
CA GLU A 411 55.28 -15.89 -13.77
C GLU A 411 55.19 -16.94 -14.89
N LEU A 412 54.45 -16.63 -15.96
CA LEU A 412 54.31 -17.54 -17.12
C LEU A 412 54.69 -16.81 -18.41
N THR A 413 55.91 -17.07 -18.85
CA THR A 413 56.40 -16.82 -20.20
C THR A 413 55.77 -17.79 -21.20
N GLY A 414 55.29 -17.30 -22.35
CA GLY A 414 55.06 -18.14 -23.53
C GLY A 414 53.62 -18.31 -24.04
N VAL A 415 52.76 -17.29 -23.98
CA VAL A 415 51.44 -17.34 -24.65
C VAL A 415 51.37 -16.29 -25.75
N ASP A 416 51.27 -16.75 -27.00
CA ASP A 416 51.05 -15.94 -28.20
C ASP A 416 49.58 -15.49 -28.27
N PRO A 417 49.28 -14.19 -28.14
CA PRO A 417 47.92 -13.66 -28.07
C PRO A 417 47.19 -13.61 -29.42
N ASP A 418 47.86 -13.85 -30.55
CA ASP A 418 47.27 -13.65 -31.89
C ASP A 418 46.51 -14.88 -32.42
N ARG A 419 46.53 -16.01 -31.69
CA ARG A 419 45.90 -17.27 -32.14
C ARG A 419 44.37 -17.31 -32.01
N TRP A 420 43.72 -16.33 -31.38
CA TRP A 420 42.28 -16.39 -31.04
C TRP A 420 41.41 -15.30 -31.67
N ALA A 421 41.85 -14.71 -32.79
CA ALA A 421 41.05 -13.75 -33.55
C ALA A 421 39.86 -14.37 -34.30
N ASP A 422 39.71 -15.70 -34.32
CA ASP A 422 38.76 -16.39 -35.20
C ASP A 422 37.86 -17.36 -34.43
N GLU A 423 36.88 -16.83 -33.70
CA GLU A 423 35.66 -17.54 -33.32
C GLU A 423 34.62 -16.53 -32.81
N ARG A 424 33.85 -15.96 -33.75
CA ARG A 424 32.69 -15.09 -33.48
C ARG A 424 31.48 -15.96 -33.14
N LEU A 425 31.10 -16.04 -31.86
CA LEU A 425 29.72 -16.32 -31.40
C LEU A 425 29.39 -15.56 -30.11
#